data_AF-A0A3N5UQG5-F1
#
_entry.id   AF-A0A3N5UQG5-F1
#
_cell.length_a   1.000
_cell.length_b   1.000
_cell.length_c   1.000
_cell.angle_alpha   90.00
_cell.angle_beta   90.00
_cell.angle_gamma   90.00
#
_symmetry.space_group_name_H-M   'P 1'
#
loop_
_entity.id
_entity.type
_entity.pdbx_description
1 polymer ?
#
loop_
_entity_poly.entity_id
_entity_poly.type
_entity_poly.pdbx_seq_one_letter_code
_entity_poly.pdbx_strand_id
1 'polypeptide(L)'
;MTDWPILKTYDERHLEAIALPLGGIGTGTVSLGGRGNLRDWEIMNRPSKGFVPVRSFGPCFVVFVKDGAGRTYARGLEGPIPLSLYEGASGSPAVNHGLPRFRQCSFAAAYPLGQVKLADPDMPIEVTLQAFNPLVPADPESSGIPVAVLRYVLRNRTDKTLQASVCGVLPNFIGNDGAGQGGAKANRNEFREG
;
A
#
# COMPACT_ATOMS: atom_id res chain seq x y z
N MET A 1 -22.27 -2.18 -10.62
CA MET A 1 -20.80 -2.07 -10.54
C MET A 1 -20.25 -3.26 -11.29
N THR A 2 -19.37 -3.06 -12.27
CA THR A 2 -18.67 -4.16 -12.94
C THR A 2 -17.76 -4.84 -11.93
N ASP A 3 -17.82 -6.17 -11.85
CA ASP A 3 -16.98 -6.93 -10.93
C ASP A 3 -15.50 -6.75 -11.26
N TRP A 4 -14.68 -6.50 -10.25
CA TRP A 4 -13.22 -6.41 -10.40
C TRP A 4 -12.66 -7.81 -10.70
N PRO A 5 -11.86 -8.02 -11.75
CA PRO A 5 -11.35 -9.34 -12.11
C PRO A 5 -10.51 -9.98 -11.00
N ILE A 6 -10.75 -11.28 -10.74
CA ILE A 6 -10.01 -12.11 -9.80
C ILE A 6 -9.77 -13.48 -10.44
N LEU A 7 -8.51 -13.91 -10.53
CA LEU A 7 -8.13 -15.26 -10.99
C LEU A 7 -7.74 -16.16 -9.83
N LYS A 8 -7.05 -15.60 -8.82
CA LYS A 8 -6.60 -16.36 -7.65
C LYS A 8 -6.73 -15.52 -6.39
N THR A 9 -7.12 -16.18 -5.29
CA THR A 9 -7.10 -15.61 -3.94
C THR A 9 -6.10 -16.35 -3.08
N TYR A 10 -5.39 -15.61 -2.24
CA TYR A 10 -4.37 -16.05 -1.31
C TYR A 10 -4.79 -15.68 0.11
N ASP A 11 -4.71 -16.66 1.01
CA ASP A 11 -5.00 -16.50 2.43
C ASP A 11 -3.79 -15.88 3.17
N GLU A 12 -3.97 -15.65 4.47
CA GLU A 12 -2.97 -15.03 5.36
C GLU A 12 -1.61 -15.73 5.35
N ARG A 13 -1.57 -17.06 5.11
CA ARG A 13 -0.35 -17.86 5.14
C ARG A 13 0.53 -17.64 3.90
N HIS A 14 0.00 -17.01 2.87
CA HIS A 14 0.70 -16.79 1.60
C HIS A 14 1.11 -15.32 1.40
N LEU A 15 0.62 -14.39 2.23
CA LEU A 15 0.76 -12.96 2.00
C LEU A 15 2.21 -12.48 1.96
N GLU A 16 3.10 -13.10 2.75
CA GLU A 16 4.52 -12.75 2.82
C GLU A 16 5.25 -12.89 1.48
N ALA A 17 4.85 -13.90 0.70
CA ALA A 17 5.44 -14.25 -0.59
C ALA A 17 4.93 -13.39 -1.75
N ILE A 18 3.91 -12.55 -1.54
CA ILE A 18 3.28 -11.79 -2.62
C ILE A 18 3.97 -10.43 -2.79
N ALA A 19 4.49 -10.17 -3.98
CA ALA A 19 4.93 -8.85 -4.43
C ALA A 19 4.40 -8.62 -5.86
N LEU A 20 3.30 -7.87 -5.98
CA LEU A 20 2.74 -7.51 -7.28
C LEU A 20 3.38 -6.21 -7.75
N PRO A 21 4.14 -6.19 -8.87
CA PRO A 21 4.79 -4.97 -9.33
C PRO A 21 3.75 -3.98 -9.88
N LEU A 22 3.83 -2.73 -9.44
CA LEU A 22 3.07 -1.61 -9.97
C LEU A 22 4.03 -0.63 -10.66
N GLY A 23 3.86 -0.48 -11.97
CA GLY A 23 4.64 0.44 -12.79
C GLY A 23 4.60 0.03 -14.26
N GLY A 24 4.61 1.02 -15.14
CA GLY A 24 4.65 0.79 -16.58
C GLY A 24 5.94 0.10 -17.04
N ILE A 25 5.92 -0.41 -18.26
CA ILE A 25 7.09 -1.05 -18.88
C ILE A 25 8.22 -0.01 -18.98
N GLY A 26 9.38 -0.34 -18.40
CA GLY A 26 10.57 0.52 -18.44
C GLY A 26 10.56 1.70 -17.45
N THR A 27 9.54 1.85 -16.60
CA THR A 27 9.43 3.02 -15.70
C THR A 27 10.02 2.81 -14.31
N GLY A 28 10.47 1.57 -14.01
CA GLY A 28 10.64 1.12 -12.64
C GLY A 28 9.30 0.80 -11.97
N THR A 29 9.36 0.14 -10.81
CA THR A 29 8.16 -0.39 -10.13
C THR A 29 8.18 -0.13 -8.64
N VAL A 30 6.99 -0.07 -8.04
CA VAL A 30 6.77 -0.22 -6.60
C VAL A 30 5.95 -1.48 -6.41
N SER A 31 6.40 -2.40 -5.55
CA SER A 31 5.66 -3.64 -5.32
C SER A 31 4.57 -3.48 -4.28
N LEU A 32 3.36 -3.93 -4.60
CA LEU A 32 2.29 -4.15 -3.63
C LEU A 32 2.49 -5.50 -2.95
N GLY A 33 2.81 -5.47 -1.65
CA GLY A 33 2.92 -6.65 -0.81
C GLY A 33 1.56 -7.31 -0.53
N GLY A 34 1.56 -8.59 -0.18
CA GLY A 34 0.32 -9.34 0.09
C GLY A 34 -0.56 -8.78 1.23
N ARG A 35 0.06 -8.07 2.19
CA ARG A 35 -0.66 -7.36 3.25
C ARG A 35 -1.07 -5.92 2.89
N GLY A 36 -0.85 -5.50 1.65
CA GLY A 36 -1.17 -4.14 1.17
C GLY A 36 -0.11 -3.07 1.41
N ASN A 37 1.05 -3.44 1.95
CA ASN A 37 2.18 -2.51 2.10
C ASN A 37 2.88 -2.25 0.76
N LEU A 38 3.42 -1.05 0.59
CA LEU A 38 4.29 -0.73 -0.54
C LEU A 38 5.74 -1.08 -0.21
N ARG A 39 6.38 -1.91 -1.02
CA ARG A 39 7.78 -2.34 -0.87
C ARG A 39 8.51 -2.35 -2.20
N ASP A 40 9.81 -2.66 -2.16
CA ASP A 40 10.65 -2.82 -3.35
C ASP A 40 10.54 -1.61 -4.28
N TRP A 41 10.91 -0.44 -3.77
CA TRP A 41 10.83 0.83 -4.50
C TRP A 41 11.96 0.93 -5.53
N GLU A 42 11.74 0.36 -6.71
CA GLU A 42 12.71 0.22 -7.80
C GLU A 42 12.50 1.30 -8.88
N ILE A 43 12.43 2.56 -8.46
CA ILE A 43 12.11 3.70 -9.36
C ILE A 43 13.32 4.60 -9.68
N MET A 44 14.52 4.22 -9.22
CA MET A 44 15.77 4.98 -9.42
C MET A 44 16.71 4.27 -10.42
N ASN A 45 16.13 3.59 -11.41
CA ASN A 45 16.86 2.82 -12.44
C ASN A 45 17.84 1.79 -11.86
N ARG A 46 17.45 1.12 -10.76
CA ARG A 46 18.24 0.08 -10.10
C ARG A 46 17.36 -1.02 -9.51
N PRO A 47 17.88 -2.26 -9.44
CA PRO A 47 17.23 -3.35 -8.70
C PRO A 47 17.44 -3.14 -7.19
N SER A 48 16.44 -2.57 -6.53
CA SER A 48 16.44 -2.20 -5.10
C SER A 48 15.42 -3.03 -4.31
N LYS A 49 15.48 -4.36 -4.43
CA LYS A 49 14.63 -5.27 -3.64
C LYS A 49 14.87 -5.10 -2.13
N GLY A 50 13.80 -5.11 -1.36
CA GLY A 50 13.79 -4.82 0.07
C GLY A 50 13.88 -3.33 0.41
N PHE A 51 14.16 -2.45 -0.55
CA PHE A 51 14.23 -1.02 -0.28
C PHE A 51 12.83 -0.43 -0.08
N VAL A 52 12.67 0.27 1.04
CA VAL A 52 11.52 1.13 1.34
C VAL A 52 12.08 2.48 1.77
N PRO A 53 11.65 3.59 1.16
CA PRO A 53 12.15 4.90 1.55
C PRO A 53 11.65 5.25 2.95
N VAL A 54 12.56 5.41 3.91
CA VAL A 54 12.20 5.76 5.30
C VAL A 54 12.90 7.05 5.68
N ARG A 55 12.14 7.97 6.29
CA ARG A 55 12.68 9.09 7.09
C ARG A 55 12.19 8.95 8.52
N SER A 56 11.29 9.82 8.98
CA SER A 56 10.59 9.62 10.26
C SER A 56 9.54 8.51 10.17
N PHE A 57 8.92 8.36 9.00
CA PHE A 57 7.98 7.30 8.65
C PHE A 57 8.32 6.79 7.24
N GLY A 58 7.88 5.58 6.90
CA GLY A 58 7.86 5.11 5.52
C GLY A 58 6.51 5.36 4.85
N PRO A 59 6.36 5.02 3.55
CA PRO A 59 5.11 5.12 2.83
C PRO A 59 3.99 4.38 3.56
N CYS A 60 2.85 5.04 3.75
CA CYS A 60 1.66 4.39 4.29
C CYS A 60 0.39 5.14 3.86
N PHE A 61 -0.72 4.42 3.88
CA PHE A 61 -2.04 5.00 3.80
C PHE A 61 -2.81 4.66 5.08
N VAL A 62 -3.63 5.58 5.56
CA VAL A 62 -4.37 5.45 6.81
C VAL A 62 -5.82 5.82 6.55
N VAL A 63 -6.75 5.05 7.11
CA VAL A 63 -8.16 5.41 7.14
C VAL A 63 -8.52 5.95 8.51
N PHE A 64 -9.26 7.06 8.53
CA PHE A 64 -9.92 7.60 9.70
C PHE A 64 -11.42 7.52 9.50
N VAL A 65 -12.16 7.06 10.50
CA VAL A 65 -13.62 6.97 10.48
C VAL A 65 -14.18 7.57 11.75
N LYS A 66 -15.25 8.35 11.64
CA LYS A 66 -16.03 8.89 12.76
C LYS A 66 -17.51 8.52 12.59
N ASP A 67 -18.10 7.95 13.63
CA ASP A 67 -19.53 7.62 13.64
C ASP A 67 -20.40 8.79 14.13
N GLY A 68 -21.73 8.63 14.03
CA GLY A 68 -22.69 9.64 14.48
C GLY A 68 -22.70 9.89 15.99
N ALA A 69 -22.12 9.00 16.80
CA ALA A 69 -21.96 9.16 18.25
C ALA A 69 -20.63 9.84 18.63
N GLY A 70 -19.79 10.17 17.64
CA GLY A 70 -18.49 10.80 17.83
C GLY A 70 -17.34 9.83 18.14
N ARG A 71 -17.58 8.50 18.10
CA ARG A 71 -16.51 7.52 18.24
C ARG A 71 -15.63 7.54 17.00
N THR A 72 -14.33 7.41 17.20
CA THR A 72 -13.33 7.49 16.13
C THR A 72 -12.52 6.21 16.01
N TYR A 73 -12.12 5.91 14.79
CA TYR A 73 -11.39 4.72 14.44
C TYR A 73 -10.27 5.10 13.46
N ALA A 74 -9.06 4.59 13.70
CA ALA A 74 -7.94 4.79 12.79
C ALA A 74 -7.15 3.49 12.62
N ARG A 75 -6.83 3.15 11.38
CA ARG A 75 -6.00 2.00 11.01
C ARG A 75 -5.14 2.34 9.80
N GLY A 76 -3.90 1.89 9.78
CA GLY A 76 -3.13 1.76 8.55
C GLY A 76 -3.87 0.82 7.61
N LEU A 77 -3.92 1.17 6.33
CA LEU A 77 -4.59 0.44 5.26
C LEU A 77 -3.74 -0.75 4.78
N GLU A 78 -3.35 -1.57 5.76
CA GLU A 78 -2.50 -2.74 5.62
C GLU A 78 -2.96 -3.82 6.60
N GLY A 79 -2.72 -5.07 6.26
CA GLY A 79 -2.91 -6.23 7.12
C GLY A 79 -1.80 -6.40 8.17
N PRO A 80 -1.84 -7.51 8.92
CA PRO A 80 -0.90 -7.79 10.00
C PRO A 80 0.55 -7.83 9.52
N ILE A 81 1.48 -7.47 10.41
CA ILE A 81 2.91 -7.66 10.20
C ILE A 81 3.23 -9.15 10.45
N PRO A 82 4.01 -9.79 9.56
CA PRO A 82 4.56 -11.12 9.78
C PRO A 82 5.21 -11.28 11.15
N LEU A 83 5.00 -12.42 11.81
CA LEU A 83 5.58 -12.67 13.13
C LEU A 83 7.11 -12.57 13.10
N SER A 84 7.73 -13.06 12.02
CA SER A 84 9.18 -12.99 11.77
C SER A 84 9.73 -11.56 11.83
N LEU A 85 8.90 -10.55 11.53
CA LEU A 85 9.28 -9.14 11.59
C LEU A 85 9.03 -8.50 12.97
N TYR A 86 8.63 -9.26 13.99
CA TYR A 86 8.64 -8.80 15.39
C TYR A 86 9.87 -9.28 16.16
N GLU A 87 10.58 -10.27 15.63
CA GLU A 87 11.67 -11.01 16.31
C GLU A 87 13.05 -10.34 16.15
N GLY A 88 13.09 -9.03 15.88
CA GLY A 88 14.34 -8.30 15.76
C GLY A 88 15.02 -8.07 17.11
N ALA A 89 16.36 -7.99 17.12
CA ALA A 89 17.17 -7.83 18.33
C ALA A 89 16.85 -6.55 19.14
N SER A 90 16.20 -5.56 18.52
CA SER A 90 15.76 -4.31 19.16
C SER A 90 14.28 -4.04 18.93
N GLY A 91 13.48 -5.11 18.83
CA GLY A 91 12.06 -5.03 18.45
C GLY A 91 11.86 -5.13 16.95
N SER A 92 10.66 -4.78 16.49
CA SER A 92 10.25 -4.97 15.09
C SER A 92 11.05 -4.08 14.12
N PRO A 93 11.80 -4.65 13.15
CA PRO A 93 12.40 -3.86 12.08
C PRO A 93 11.39 -3.42 11.00
N ALA A 94 10.12 -3.82 11.09
CA ALA A 94 9.14 -3.45 10.08
C ALA A 94 8.90 -1.94 10.05
N VAL A 95 8.85 -1.40 8.84
CA VAL A 95 8.51 0.02 8.59
C VAL A 95 7.12 0.30 9.15
N ASN A 96 7.00 1.37 9.92
CA ASN A 96 5.75 1.80 10.55
C ASN A 96 5.13 0.70 11.46
N HIS A 97 5.94 -0.11 12.15
CA HIS A 97 5.45 -1.23 12.97
C HIS A 97 4.51 -0.82 14.11
N GLY A 98 4.62 0.43 14.61
CA GLY A 98 3.77 0.95 15.68
C GLY A 98 2.37 1.40 15.24
N LEU A 99 2.05 1.41 13.94
CA LEU A 99 0.71 1.80 13.48
C LEU A 99 -0.31 0.67 13.73
N PRO A 100 -1.53 0.99 14.21
CA PRO A 100 -2.60 -0.01 14.31
C PRO A 100 -3.04 -0.44 12.90
N ARG A 101 -3.32 -1.73 12.70
CA ARG A 101 -3.55 -2.35 11.39
C ARG A 101 -4.84 -3.18 11.39
N PHE A 102 -5.34 -3.50 10.20
CA PHE A 102 -6.45 -4.45 10.09
C PHE A 102 -5.97 -5.85 10.50
N ARG A 103 -6.80 -6.56 11.26
CA ARG A 103 -6.45 -7.88 11.80
C ARG A 103 -6.60 -9.01 10.80
N GLN A 104 -7.44 -8.84 9.80
CA GLN A 104 -7.70 -9.83 8.76
C GLN A 104 -7.31 -9.27 7.41
N CYS A 105 -6.60 -10.09 6.62
CA CYS A 105 -6.11 -9.69 5.31
C CYS A 105 -6.16 -10.86 4.33
N SER A 106 -6.57 -10.61 3.09
CA SER A 106 -6.39 -11.55 1.99
C SER A 106 -6.02 -10.81 0.72
N PHE A 107 -5.34 -11.51 -0.18
CA PHE A 107 -4.91 -10.94 -1.46
C PHE A 107 -5.58 -11.67 -2.61
N ALA A 108 -6.11 -10.94 -3.58
CA ALA A 108 -6.64 -11.48 -4.82
C ALA A 108 -5.88 -10.90 -6.01
N ALA A 109 -5.60 -11.72 -7.01
CA ALA A 109 -4.77 -11.37 -8.15
C ALA A 109 -5.44 -11.75 -9.48
N ALA A 110 -5.32 -10.84 -10.45
CA ALA A 110 -5.56 -11.03 -11.87
C ALA A 110 -4.61 -10.07 -12.61
N TYR A 111 -3.29 -10.31 -12.52
CA TYR A 111 -2.25 -9.38 -12.99
C TYR A 111 -2.60 -8.80 -14.39
N PRO A 112 -2.53 -7.47 -14.59
CA PRO A 112 -1.91 -6.41 -13.76
C PRO A 112 -2.74 -5.92 -12.57
N LEU A 113 -3.86 -6.59 -12.25
CA LEU A 113 -4.78 -6.18 -11.20
C LEU A 113 -4.49 -6.93 -9.90
N GLY A 114 -4.29 -6.17 -8.82
CA GLY A 114 -4.18 -6.67 -7.46
C GLY A 114 -5.30 -6.15 -6.57
N GLN A 115 -5.74 -6.96 -5.62
CA GLN A 115 -6.72 -6.56 -4.63
C GLN A 115 -6.31 -7.04 -3.23
N VAL A 116 -6.36 -6.14 -2.26
CA VAL A 116 -6.14 -6.44 -0.84
C VAL A 116 -7.46 -6.21 -0.12
N LYS A 117 -7.98 -7.24 0.54
CA LYS A 117 -9.19 -7.16 1.36
C LYS A 117 -8.78 -7.07 2.81
N LEU A 118 -9.23 -6.02 3.49
CA LEU A 118 -8.89 -5.69 4.87
C LEU A 118 -10.16 -5.68 5.71
N ALA A 119 -10.12 -6.42 6.82
CA ALA A 119 -11.22 -6.50 7.78
C ALA A 119 -10.70 -6.47 9.22
N ASP A 120 -11.50 -5.89 10.09
CA ASP A 120 -11.26 -5.82 11.53
C ASP A 120 -12.64 -5.77 12.20
N PRO A 121 -13.01 -6.74 13.04
CA PRO A 121 -14.26 -6.72 13.80
C PRO A 121 -14.53 -5.44 14.60
N ASP A 122 -13.48 -4.68 14.95
CA ASP A 122 -13.61 -3.45 15.74
C ASP A 122 -13.78 -2.21 14.83
N MET A 123 -13.71 -2.40 13.51
CA MET A 123 -13.93 -1.34 12.52
C MET A 123 -15.37 -1.37 12.00
N PRO A 124 -16.04 -0.22 11.88
CA PRO A 124 -17.39 -0.13 11.30
C PRO A 124 -17.39 -0.25 9.76
N ILE A 125 -16.22 -0.44 9.15
CA ILE A 125 -16.03 -0.55 7.70
C ILE A 125 -15.19 -1.78 7.34
N GLU A 126 -15.43 -2.30 6.14
CA GLU A 126 -14.51 -3.16 5.39
C GLU A 126 -13.77 -2.31 4.36
N VAL A 127 -12.50 -2.62 4.08
CA VAL A 127 -11.74 -1.92 3.04
C VAL A 127 -11.24 -2.88 1.99
N THR A 128 -11.39 -2.50 0.73
CA THR A 128 -10.80 -3.20 -0.41
C THR A 128 -9.88 -2.23 -1.16
N LEU A 129 -8.58 -2.47 -1.12
CA LEU A 129 -7.61 -1.79 -1.98
C LEU A 129 -7.58 -2.49 -3.33
N GLN A 130 -7.94 -1.78 -4.39
CA GLN A 130 -7.77 -2.20 -5.78
C GLN A 130 -6.56 -1.46 -6.35
N ALA A 131 -5.56 -2.20 -6.80
CA ALA A 131 -4.31 -1.63 -7.29
C ALA A 131 -3.96 -2.16 -8.67
N PHE A 132 -3.43 -1.27 -9.51
CA PHE A 132 -2.94 -1.62 -10.84
C PHE A 132 -2.03 -0.53 -11.40
N ASN A 133 -1.30 -0.86 -12.45
CA ASN A 133 -0.82 0.11 -13.44
C ASN A 133 -1.43 -0.26 -14.81
N PRO A 134 -1.57 0.69 -15.74
CA PRO A 134 -1.96 0.37 -17.10
C PRO A 134 -0.95 -0.61 -17.70
N LEU A 135 -1.45 -1.76 -18.17
CA LEU A 135 -0.70 -2.74 -18.95
C LEU A 135 -1.66 -3.28 -20.01
N VAL A 136 -1.64 -2.62 -21.17
CA VAL A 136 -2.62 -2.81 -22.24
C VAL A 136 -1.91 -3.50 -23.40
N PRO A 137 -2.32 -4.73 -23.77
CA PRO A 137 -1.72 -5.44 -24.88
C PRO A 137 -1.73 -4.62 -26.17
N ALA A 138 -0.60 -4.59 -26.87
CA ALA A 138 -0.39 -3.84 -28.12
C ALA A 138 -0.56 -2.31 -28.02
N ASP A 139 -0.57 -1.74 -26.82
CA ASP A 139 -0.58 -0.30 -26.60
C ASP A 139 0.61 0.11 -25.70
N PRO A 140 1.76 0.45 -26.31
CA PRO A 140 2.97 0.82 -25.58
C PRO A 140 2.83 2.18 -24.88
N GLU A 141 2.05 3.11 -25.41
CA GLU A 141 1.85 4.44 -24.82
C GLU A 141 1.13 4.32 -23.48
N SER A 142 0.03 3.56 -23.44
CA SER A 142 -0.67 3.27 -22.18
C SER A 142 0.21 2.43 -21.25
N SER A 143 0.88 1.40 -21.78
CA SER A 143 1.66 0.47 -20.96
C SER A 143 2.96 1.05 -20.40
N GLY A 144 3.45 2.17 -20.95
CA GLY A 144 4.67 2.85 -20.53
C GLY A 144 4.46 3.97 -19.50
N ILE A 145 3.23 4.18 -19.00
CA ILE A 145 2.94 5.27 -18.06
C ILE A 145 3.56 4.95 -16.67
N PRO A 146 4.37 5.87 -16.09
CA PRO A 146 5.00 5.68 -14.78
C PRO A 146 4.00 5.95 -13.64
N VAL A 147 3.00 5.07 -13.49
CA VAL A 147 1.92 5.24 -12.49
C VAL A 147 1.62 3.95 -11.74
N ALA A 148 1.33 4.10 -10.45
CA ALA A 148 0.67 3.10 -9.63
C ALA A 148 -0.67 3.69 -9.15
N VAL A 149 -1.77 3.04 -9.51
CA VAL A 149 -3.12 3.44 -9.10
C VAL A 149 -3.51 2.65 -7.86
N LEU A 150 -3.88 3.33 -6.79
CA LEU A 150 -4.40 2.74 -5.55
C LEU A 150 -5.80 3.27 -5.30
N ARG A 151 -6.82 2.43 -5.52
CA ARG A 151 -8.22 2.75 -5.29
C ARG A 151 -8.71 2.07 -4.01
N TYR A 152 -9.01 2.87 -3.00
CA TYR A 152 -9.59 2.40 -1.75
C TYR A 152 -11.12 2.41 -1.83
N VAL A 153 -11.73 1.23 -1.75
CA VAL A 153 -13.18 1.05 -1.67
C VAL A 153 -13.55 0.79 -0.22
N LEU A 154 -14.26 1.74 0.38
CA LEU A 154 -14.74 1.64 1.77
C LEU A 154 -16.19 1.15 1.77
N ARG A 155 -16.47 0.05 2.46
CA ARG A 155 -17.83 -0.48 2.64
C ARG A 155 -18.26 -0.27 4.08
N ASN A 156 -19.32 0.52 4.28
CA ASN A 156 -19.98 0.67 5.57
C ASN A 156 -20.69 -0.64 5.95
N ARG A 157 -20.38 -1.18 7.14
CA ARG A 157 -20.99 -2.42 7.67
C ARG A 157 -22.16 -2.14 8.61
N THR A 158 -22.49 -0.88 8.81
CA THR A 158 -23.52 -0.41 9.73
C THR A 158 -24.70 0.18 8.97
N ASP A 159 -25.79 0.44 9.68
CA ASP A 159 -26.96 1.17 9.20
C ASP A 159 -26.87 2.69 9.47
N LYS A 160 -25.73 3.16 9.99
CA LYS A 160 -25.52 4.57 10.36
C LYS A 160 -24.62 5.27 9.35
N THR A 161 -24.84 6.58 9.17
CA THR A 161 -23.92 7.43 8.40
C THR A 161 -22.57 7.52 9.11
N LEU A 162 -21.49 7.37 8.34
CA LEU A 162 -20.12 7.49 8.81
C LEU A 162 -19.42 8.62 8.05
N GLN A 163 -18.56 9.36 8.72
CA GLN A 163 -17.58 10.23 8.07
C GLN A 163 -16.28 9.44 7.94
N ALA A 164 -15.67 9.44 6.76
CA ALA A 164 -14.43 8.73 6.52
C ALA A 164 -13.46 9.56 5.67
N SER A 165 -12.18 9.45 5.99
CA SER A 165 -11.08 10.05 5.25
C SER A 165 -9.98 9.02 5.03
N VAL A 166 -9.34 9.08 3.87
CA VAL A 166 -8.11 8.32 3.57
C VAL A 166 -6.98 9.33 3.41
N CYS A 167 -5.87 9.11 4.09
CA CYS A 167 -4.68 9.93 4.02
C CYS A 167 -3.48 9.09 3.56
N GLY A 168 -2.70 9.61 2.62
CA GLY A 168 -1.45 9.01 2.16
C GLY A 168 -0.24 9.79 2.65
N VAL A 169 0.78 9.07 3.09
CA VAL A 169 2.08 9.61 3.48
C VAL A 169 3.14 8.96 2.60
N LEU A 170 3.96 9.78 1.95
CA LEU A 170 5.09 9.32 1.15
C LEU A 170 6.30 10.22 1.45
N PRO A 171 7.41 9.69 1.98
CA PRO A 171 8.61 10.48 2.17
C PRO A 171 9.12 11.03 0.83
N ASN A 172 9.70 12.24 0.84
CA ASN A 172 10.47 12.69 -0.30
C ASN A 172 11.88 12.09 -0.22
N PHE A 173 12.13 11.07 -1.05
CA PHE A 173 13.35 10.26 -1.08
C PHE A 173 14.16 10.41 -2.37
N ILE A 174 13.86 11.40 -3.22
CA ILE A 174 14.62 11.65 -4.45
C ILE A 174 16.13 11.71 -4.14
N GLY A 175 16.93 10.94 -4.88
CA GLY A 175 18.38 10.81 -4.65
C GLY A 175 18.79 9.76 -3.62
N ASN A 176 17.85 9.07 -2.98
CA ASN A 176 18.08 7.87 -2.17
C ASN A 176 17.55 6.64 -2.93
N ASP A 177 18.44 5.75 -3.34
CA ASP A 177 18.16 4.58 -4.17
C ASP A 177 18.37 3.24 -3.43
N GLY A 178 18.68 3.29 -2.13
CA GLY A 178 18.94 2.11 -1.31
C GLY A 178 20.35 1.51 -1.46
N ALA A 179 21.22 2.06 -2.31
CA ALA A 179 22.58 1.54 -2.53
C ALA A 179 23.62 2.08 -1.52
N GLY A 180 23.22 2.92 -0.56
CA GLY A 180 24.10 3.48 0.48
C GLY A 180 25.11 4.54 0.02
N GLN A 181 25.26 4.76 -1.30
CA GLN A 181 26.18 5.75 -1.88
C GLN A 181 25.49 7.08 -2.27
N GLY A 182 24.16 7.13 -2.21
CA GLY A 182 23.33 8.31 -2.43
C GLY A 182 22.55 8.73 -1.19
N GLY A 183 22.03 9.96 -1.18
CA GLY A 183 21.23 10.47 -0.09
C GLY A 183 20.39 11.65 -0.54
N ALA A 184 19.18 11.75 0.00
CA ALA A 184 18.34 12.91 -0.25
C ALA A 184 18.98 14.15 0.37
N LYS A 185 19.23 15.18 -0.44
CA LYS A 185 20.00 16.38 -0.04
C LYS A 185 19.07 17.53 0.30
N ALA A 186 18.83 18.44 -0.64
CA ALA A 186 18.02 19.63 -0.47
C ALA A 186 16.58 19.43 -0.98
N ASN A 187 16.02 18.23 -0.80
CA ASN A 187 14.67 17.92 -1.26
C ASN A 187 13.65 18.83 -0.56
N ARG A 188 12.79 19.49 -1.34
CA ARG A 188 11.72 20.34 -0.81
C ARG A 188 10.37 19.80 -1.27
N ASN A 189 9.39 19.90 -0.38
CA ASN A 189 7.99 19.68 -0.71
C ASN A 189 7.32 21.05 -0.83
N GLU A 190 6.51 21.23 -1.86
CA GLU A 190 5.68 22.41 -2.08
C GLU A 190 4.22 21.99 -1.88
N PHE A 191 3.46 22.76 -1.12
CA PHE A 191 2.02 22.52 -1.00
C PHE A 191 1.33 22.90 -2.31
N ARG A 192 0.40 22.06 -2.77
CA ARG A 192 -0.46 22.34 -3.92
C ARG A 192 -1.90 22.06 -3.55
N GLU A 193 -2.78 23.00 -3.88
CA GLU A 193 -4.22 22.80 -3.83
C GLU A 193 -4.61 21.99 -5.08
N GLY A 194 -5.41 20.94 -4.88
CA GLY A 194 -5.81 19.98 -5.92
C GLY A 194 -7.26 20.14 -6.32
#